data_AF-A0A9P0GJT6-F1
#
_entry.id   AF-A0A9P0GJT6-F1
#
_cell.length_a   1.000
_cell.length_b   1.000
_cell.length_c   1.000
_cell.angle_alpha   90.00
_cell.angle_beta   90.00
_cell.angle_gamma   90.00
#
_symmetry.space_group_name_H-M   'P 1'
#
loop_
_entity.id
_entity.type
_entity.pdbx_description
1 polymer ?
#
loop_
_entity_poly.entity_id
_entity_poly.type
_entity_poly.pdbx_seq_one_letter_code
_entity_poly.pdbx_strand_id
1 'polypeptide(L)'
;MKEARKTGNDCKFKYKYFERVTEEDRACIFKKFNEIGDKILQDTYLSGLISVFPVSRVRTKDGSGHSRTVSNKYTVRLGKQSNIVCKKAFCALHGISTKRVERLAMCLKQDDCLTSPK
;
A
#
# COMPACT_ATOMS: atom_id res chain seq x y z
N MET A 1 -29.94 7.71 -0.64
CA MET A 1 -29.04 7.63 -1.81
C MET A 1 -27.62 7.48 -1.29
N LYS A 2 -26.87 6.42 -1.65
CA LYS A 2 -25.50 6.17 -1.14
C LYS A 2 -24.50 6.95 -1.99
N GLU A 3 -23.81 7.93 -1.40
CA GLU A 3 -22.76 8.71 -2.05
C GLU A 3 -21.63 7.81 -2.58
N ALA A 4 -21.21 8.09 -3.82
CA ALA A 4 -20.06 7.46 -4.44
C ALA A 4 -18.78 7.82 -3.69
N ARG A 5 -17.90 6.83 -3.44
CA ARG A 5 -16.61 7.02 -2.77
C ARG A 5 -15.71 7.93 -3.62
N LYS A 6 -15.68 9.23 -3.30
CA LYS A 6 -14.79 10.20 -3.96
C LYS A 6 -13.33 9.98 -3.54
N THR A 7 -12.45 9.93 -4.53
CA THR A 7 -10.99 9.85 -4.39
C THR A 7 -10.47 11.09 -3.66
N GLY A 8 -9.87 10.92 -2.47
CA GLY A 8 -9.44 12.03 -1.61
C GLY A 8 -8.19 12.80 -2.08
N ASN A 9 -8.01 14.02 -1.55
CA ASN A 9 -7.00 15.01 -1.93
C ASN A 9 -5.53 14.53 -1.98
N ASP A 10 -4.80 15.18 -2.89
CA ASP A 10 -3.38 15.08 -3.17
C ASP A 10 -2.48 14.87 -1.96
N CYS A 11 -1.65 13.84 -2.04
CA CYS A 11 -0.59 13.62 -1.08
C CYS A 11 0.58 14.55 -1.46
N LYS A 12 0.93 15.54 -0.62
CA LYS A 12 2.14 16.40 -0.72
C LYS A 12 3.48 15.64 -0.71
N PHE A 13 3.48 14.32 -0.92
CA PHE A 13 4.64 13.45 -0.73
C PHE A 13 5.51 13.38 -2.00
N LYS A 14 6.81 13.18 -1.75
CA LYS A 14 7.94 12.95 -2.68
C LYS A 14 7.69 12.10 -3.94
N TYR A 15 6.58 11.37 -4.00
CA TYR A 15 6.31 10.35 -5.01
C TYR A 15 5.35 10.78 -6.12
N LYS A 16 4.80 12.01 -6.09
CA LYS A 16 4.02 12.63 -7.20
C LYS A 16 3.16 11.63 -7.97
N TYR A 17 2.49 10.71 -7.25
CA TYR A 17 1.82 9.59 -7.88
C TYR A 17 0.64 10.08 -8.74
N PHE A 18 0.10 11.25 -8.40
CA PHE A 18 -0.97 11.89 -9.14
C PHE A 18 -0.51 12.30 -10.56
N GLU A 19 0.76 12.67 -10.73
CA GLU A 19 1.35 13.00 -12.05
C GLU A 19 1.68 11.74 -12.87
N ARG A 20 1.85 10.58 -12.22
CA ARG A 20 2.21 9.31 -12.89
C ARG A 20 1.02 8.38 -13.15
N VAL A 21 -0.09 8.58 -12.45
CA VAL A 21 -1.29 7.74 -12.52
C VAL A 21 -2.45 8.59 -13.03
N THR A 22 -2.80 8.41 -14.29
CA THR A 22 -3.92 9.08 -14.96
C THR A 22 -5.25 8.66 -14.33
N GLU A 23 -6.32 9.42 -14.53
CA GLU A 23 -7.64 9.04 -14.01
C GLU A 23 -8.15 7.71 -14.60
N GLU A 24 -7.81 7.43 -15.86
CA GLU A 24 -8.13 6.17 -16.55
C GLU A 24 -7.45 4.97 -15.89
N ASP A 25 -6.18 5.12 -15.52
CA ASP A 25 -5.43 4.10 -14.79
C ASP A 25 -6.06 3.79 -13.42
N ARG A 26 -6.56 4.82 -12.73
CA ARG A 26 -7.25 4.66 -11.45
C ARG A 26 -8.55 3.90 -11.61
N ALA A 27 -9.34 4.26 -12.63
CA ALA A 27 -10.57 3.55 -12.95
C ALA A 27 -10.31 2.09 -13.30
N CYS A 28 -9.22 1.81 -14.04
CA CYS A 28 -8.81 0.45 -14.37
C CYS A 28 -8.40 -0.36 -13.13
N ILE A 29 -7.56 0.20 -12.25
CA ILE A 29 -7.18 -0.46 -10.98
C ILE A 29 -8.42 -0.73 -10.13
N PHE A 30 -9.29 0.27 -10.00
CA PHE A 30 -10.50 0.16 -9.20
C PHE A 30 -11.46 -0.90 -9.75
N LYS A 31 -11.64 -0.94 -11.07
CA LYS A 31 -12.47 -1.94 -11.74
C LYS A 31 -11.93 -3.35 -11.52
N LYS A 32 -10.62 -3.56 -11.76
CA LYS A 32 -9.95 -4.85 -11.51
C LYS A 32 -10.09 -5.30 -10.06
N PHE A 33 -9.92 -4.37 -9.11
CA PHE A 33 -10.08 -4.67 -7.70
C PHE A 33 -11.53 -5.07 -7.35
N ASN A 34 -12.52 -4.41 -7.97
CA ASN A 34 -13.94 -4.73 -7.77
C ASN A 34 -14.35 -6.04 -8.44
N GLU A 35 -13.74 -6.39 -9.58
CA GLU A 35 -13.96 -7.67 -10.29
C GLU A 35 -13.54 -8.89 -9.48
N ILE A 36 -12.58 -8.75 -8.57
CA ILE A 36 -12.16 -9.87 -7.68
C ILE A 36 -13.34 -10.36 -6.82
N GLY A 37 -14.20 -9.44 -6.33
CA GLY A 37 -15.43 -9.73 -5.58
C GLY A 37 -15.23 -10.32 -4.17
N ASP A 38 -14.35 -11.29 -4.01
CA ASP A 38 -14.11 -12.01 -2.76
C ASP A 38 -13.10 -11.30 -1.86
N LYS A 39 -13.39 -11.26 -0.56
CA LYS A 39 -12.59 -10.54 0.43
C LYS A 39 -11.20 -11.17 0.62
N ILE A 40 -11.10 -12.50 0.61
CA ILE A 40 -9.84 -13.22 0.82
C ILE A 40 -8.95 -13.00 -0.41
N LEU A 41 -9.51 -13.17 -1.61
CA LEU A 41 -8.78 -12.91 -2.86
C LEU A 41 -8.32 -11.45 -2.97
N GLN A 42 -9.14 -10.49 -2.54
CA GLN A 42 -8.73 -9.08 -2.47
C GLN A 42 -7.57 -8.86 -1.49
N ASP A 43 -7.60 -9.49 -0.31
CA ASP A 43 -6.54 -9.37 0.68
C ASP A 43 -5.24 -10.00 0.16
N THR A 44 -5.30 -11.16 -0.50
CA THR A 44 -4.15 -11.78 -1.19
C THR A 44 -3.59 -10.87 -2.27
N TYR A 45 -4.46 -10.30 -3.12
CA TYR A 45 -4.03 -9.35 -4.16
C TYR A 45 -3.32 -8.12 -3.56
N LEU A 46 -3.90 -7.51 -2.52
CA LEU A 46 -3.31 -6.36 -1.83
C LEU A 46 -1.99 -6.71 -1.16
N SER A 47 -1.90 -7.91 -0.56
CA SER A 47 -0.67 -8.38 0.09
C SER A 47 0.49 -8.50 -0.91
N GLY A 48 0.23 -8.98 -2.14
CA GLY A 48 1.25 -9.05 -3.20
C GLY A 48 1.73 -7.69 -3.72
N LEU A 49 1.01 -6.61 -3.40
CA LEU A 49 1.37 -5.23 -3.74
C LEU A 49 2.09 -4.49 -2.60
N ILE A 50 2.09 -5.08 -1.40
CA ILE A 50 2.73 -4.55 -0.20
C ILE A 50 4.05 -5.31 -0.01
N SER A 51 5.16 -4.59 0.09
CA SER A 51 6.45 -5.16 0.47
C SER A 51 6.87 -4.59 1.81
N VAL A 52 7.09 -5.46 2.79
CA VAL A 52 7.55 -5.09 4.13
C VAL A 52 9.06 -5.29 4.17
N PHE A 53 9.79 -4.27 4.62
CA PHE A 53 11.25 -4.32 4.75
C PHE A 53 11.66 -4.06 6.20
N PRO A 54 12.69 -4.75 6.73
CA PRO A 54 13.27 -4.39 8.00
C PRO A 54 13.90 -3.00 7.92
N VAL A 55 13.77 -2.20 8.98
CA VAL A 55 14.41 -0.87 9.03
C VAL A 55 15.92 -1.06 9.17
N SER A 56 16.64 -0.89 8.07
CA SER A 56 18.11 -1.01 8.01
C SER A 56 18.85 0.12 8.73
N ARG A 57 18.23 1.28 8.95
CA ARG A 57 18.84 2.42 9.66
C ARG A 57 17.89 3.03 10.68
N VAL A 58 18.22 2.86 11.96
CA VAL A 58 17.64 3.63 13.06
C VAL A 58 18.47 4.89 13.21
N ARG A 59 17.84 6.06 13.09
CA ARG A 59 18.48 7.31 13.53
C ARG A 59 18.40 7.29 15.06
N THR A 60 19.53 7.31 15.75
CA THR A 60 19.57 7.39 17.22
C THR A 60 18.76 8.61 17.63
N LYS A 61 17.56 8.39 18.15
CA LYS A 61 16.81 9.41 18.88
C LYS A 61 17.26 9.31 20.31
N ASP A 62 17.34 10.46 20.97
CA ASP A 62 17.72 10.66 22.36
C ASP A 62 16.69 10.01 23.33
N GLY A 63 16.52 8.68 23.24
CA GLY A 63 15.62 7.84 24.05
C GLY A 63 14.10 8.10 23.90
N SER A 64 13.67 9.23 23.33
CA SER A 64 12.31 9.75 23.48
C SER A 64 11.29 9.31 22.41
N GLY A 65 11.65 8.40 21.50
CA GLY A 65 10.79 8.02 20.37
C GLY A 65 10.61 6.52 20.20
N HIS A 66 9.36 6.09 19.99
CA HIS A 66 9.06 4.71 19.60
C HIS A 66 9.76 4.38 18.27
N SER A 67 10.63 3.38 18.27
CA SER A 67 11.40 2.97 17.10
C SER A 67 10.50 2.23 16.12
N ARG A 68 10.46 2.68 14.86
CA ARG A 68 9.83 1.91 13.79
C ARG A 68 10.74 0.74 13.44
N THR A 69 10.24 -0.48 13.59
CA THR A 69 11.01 -1.69 13.27
C THR A 69 10.92 -2.07 11.79
N VAL A 70 9.90 -1.58 11.06
CA VAL A 70 9.70 -1.88 9.63
C VAL A 70 9.35 -0.67 8.79
N SER A 71 9.70 -0.78 7.51
CA SER A 71 9.31 0.14 6.44
C SER A 71 8.43 -0.60 5.44
N ASN A 72 7.28 -0.03 5.11
CA ASN A 72 6.36 -0.63 4.12
C ASN A 72 6.46 0.13 2.81
N LYS A 73 6.58 -0.60 1.70
CA LYS A 73 6.56 -0.09 0.34
C LYS A 73 5.27 -0.55 -0.34
N TYR A 74 4.55 0.40 -0.93
CA TYR A 74 3.31 0.13 -1.66
C TYR A 74 3.58 0.29 -3.14
N THR A 75 3.30 -0.76 -3.92
CA THR A 75 3.53 -0.78 -5.36
C THR A 75 2.21 -1.01 -6.07
N VAL A 76 1.98 -0.33 -7.19
CA VAL A 76 0.83 -0.57 -8.07
C VAL A 76 1.33 -0.91 -9.46
N ARG A 77 0.67 -1.86 -10.12
CA ARG A 77 1.00 -2.28 -11.48
C ARG A 77 0.11 -1.53 -12.46
N LEU A 78 0.73 -0.74 -13.33
CA LEU A 78 0.09 0.02 -14.40
C LEU A 78 0.66 -0.49 -15.72
N GLY A 79 -0.10 -1.33 -16.41
CA GLY A 79 0.36 -2.03 -17.62
C GLY A 79 1.64 -2.82 -17.36
N LYS A 80 2.73 -2.42 -18.03
CA LYS A 80 4.06 -3.04 -17.91
C LYS A 80 4.95 -2.43 -16.81
N GLN A 81 4.52 -1.34 -16.17
CA GLN A 81 5.32 -0.60 -15.19
C GLN A 81 4.80 -0.78 -13.76
N SER A 82 5.72 -0.98 -12.82
CA SER A 82 5.43 -0.98 -11.39
C SER A 82 5.74 0.40 -10.79
N ASN A 83 4.73 1.08 -10.29
CA ASN A 83 4.86 2.41 -9.70
C ASN A 83 4.79 2.34 -8.18
N ILE A 84 5.72 3.01 -7.50
CA ILE A 84 5.74 3.09 -6.05
C ILE A 84 4.84 4.26 -5.63
N VAL A 85 3.91 3.98 -4.73
CA VAL A 85 2.93 4.97 -4.26
C VAL A 85 2.99 5.11 -2.74
N CYS A 86 2.45 6.22 -2.22
CA CYS A 86 2.30 6.38 -0.79
C CYS A 86 1.10 5.57 -0.27
N LYS A 87 1.03 5.34 1.04
CA LYS A 87 -0.08 4.62 1.68
C LYS A 87 -1.46 5.24 1.35
N LYS A 88 -1.56 6.58 1.36
CA LYS A 88 -2.81 7.30 1.06
C LYS A 88 -3.26 7.06 -0.38
N ALA A 89 -2.33 7.15 -1.33
CA ALA A 89 -2.58 6.86 -2.73
C ALA A 89 -3.06 5.42 -2.92
N PHE A 90 -2.35 4.46 -2.32
CA PHE A 90 -2.72 3.06 -2.37
C PHE A 90 -4.15 2.82 -1.87
N CYS A 91 -4.53 3.46 -0.76
CA CYS A 91 -5.89 3.42 -0.22
C CYS A 91 -6.92 4.04 -1.17
N ALA A 92 -6.60 5.19 -1.77
CA ALA A 92 -7.48 5.89 -2.70
C ALA A 92 -7.69 5.09 -4.00
N LEU A 93 -6.64 4.49 -4.55
CA LEU A 93 -6.68 3.69 -5.78
C LEU A 93 -7.56 2.44 -5.65
N HIS A 94 -7.52 1.79 -4.49
CA HIS A 94 -8.28 0.56 -4.23
C HIS A 94 -9.59 0.83 -3.47
N GLY A 95 -9.86 2.09 -3.07
CA GLY A 95 -11.03 2.45 -2.27
C GLY A 95 -11.11 1.74 -0.92
N ILE A 96 -9.97 1.50 -0.27
CA ILE A 96 -9.83 0.77 1.00
C ILE A 96 -9.40 1.69 2.14
N SER A 97 -9.71 1.29 3.37
CA SER A 97 -9.29 2.00 4.57
C SER A 97 -7.81 1.75 4.90
N THR A 98 -7.15 2.75 5.45
CA THR A 98 -5.76 2.68 5.93
C THR A 98 -5.53 1.55 6.95
N LYS A 99 -6.52 1.27 7.79
CA LYS A 99 -6.50 0.18 8.79
C LYS A 99 -6.37 -1.20 8.14
N ARG A 100 -7.05 -1.43 7.00
CA ARG A 100 -6.99 -2.71 6.27
C ARG A 100 -5.58 -2.95 5.74
N VAL A 101 -4.97 -1.92 5.17
CA VAL A 101 -3.59 -1.96 4.66
C VAL A 101 -2.58 -2.21 5.78
N GLU A 102 -2.76 -1.58 6.94
CA GLU A 102 -1.89 -1.80 8.11
C GLU A 102 -1.98 -3.24 8.62
N ARG A 103 -3.19 -3.78 8.72
CA ARG A 103 -3.38 -5.18 9.13
C ARG A 103 -2.65 -6.15 8.18
N LEU A 104 -2.79 -5.95 6.87
CA LEU A 104 -2.09 -6.79 5.88
C LEU A 104 -0.58 -6.68 6.01
N ALA A 105 -0.05 -5.46 6.17
CA ALA A 105 1.38 -5.26 6.38
C ALA A 105 1.88 -5.88 7.70
N MET A 106 1.06 -5.90 8.75
CA MET A 106 1.40 -6.58 10.01
C MET A 106 1.44 -8.10 9.85
N CYS A 107 0.49 -8.69 9.11
CA CYS A 107 0.50 -10.12 8.82
C CYS A 107 1.74 -10.52 8.00
N LEU A 108 2.07 -9.78 6.93
CA LEU A 108 3.26 -10.03 6.11
C LEU A 108 4.57 -9.97 6.89
N LYS A 109 4.64 -9.10 7.91
CA LYS A 109 5.77 -9.00 8.83
C LYS A 109 6.06 -10.32 9.58
N GLN A 110 5.06 -11.18 9.75
CA GLN A 110 5.19 -12.46 10.41
C GLN A 110 5.73 -13.53 9.45
N ASP A 111 5.43 -13.45 8.16
CA ASP A 111 5.91 -14.41 7.15
C ASP A 111 7.42 -14.25 6.85
N ASP A 112 7.94 -13.01 6.85
CA ASP A 112 9.38 -12.73 6.67
C ASP A 112 10.28 -13.26 7.80
N CYS A 113 9.71 -13.69 8.95
CA CYS A 113 10.50 -14.31 10.01
C CYS A 113 10.88 -15.78 9.70
N LEU A 114 10.25 -16.41 8.69
CA LEU A 114 10.46 -17.81 8.31
C LEU A 114 11.38 -18.00 7.09
N THR A 115 11.78 -16.93 6.41
CA THR A 115 12.62 -16.98 5.20
C THR A 115 13.96 -16.27 5.36
N SER A 116 14.63 -16.46 6.49
CA SER A 116 16.07 -16.22 6.57
C SER A 116 16.79 -17.55 6.25
N PRO A 117 17.44 -17.70 5.07
CA PRO A 117 18.40 -18.78 4.91
C PRO A 117 19.55 -18.54 5.89
N LYS A 118 19.78 -19.52 6.78
CA LYS A 118 21.05 -19.64 7.51
C LYS A 118 22.19 -19.91 6.54
#